data_AF-A0AAJ2Y2L8-F1
#
_entry.id   AF-A0AAJ2Y2L8-F1
#
_cell.length_a   1.000
_cell.length_b   1.000
_cell.length_c   1.000
_cell.angle_alpha   90.00
_cell.angle_beta   90.00
_cell.angle_gamma   90.00
#
_symmetry.space_group_name_H-M   'P 1'
#
loop_
_entity.id
_entity.type
_entity.pdbx_description
1 polymer ?
#
loop_
_entity_poly.entity_id
_entity_poly.type
_entity_poly.pdbx_seq_one_letter_code
_entity_poly.pdbx_strand_id
1 'polypeptide(L)'
;MTKLNEFLSNVAVLDTETTGVESEDDIIEFSISYPHTSHENIDTIDNYTLRYKPLKDIPPEASAVHFISTEDVANCVGYKDDLDNIDALMGCRKYFVGHNVQFDRRMMVDNEYKYRNSISQYLLDENKWICTLRLAKKMFAEDIEFKNLTLSYLWYKFGCYRDVHRPVNAHAAKDDVFMCYQVLIKLVEIAIERGHIEPNGDIGEQIVTFCNTPMRYQFMPFGKHKGEPMSTVPLNYIEWMITNSDILDASNPNCDKDLVYTFEYEYNTRTN
;
A
#
# COMPACT_ATOMS: atom_id res chain seq x y z
N MET A 1 -2.23 -6.58 -27.45
CA MET A 1 -2.27 -6.47 -25.98
C MET A 1 -2.96 -5.15 -25.66
N THR A 2 -3.95 -5.12 -24.77
CA THR A 2 -4.58 -3.85 -24.35
C THR A 2 -3.57 -3.00 -23.57
N LYS A 3 -3.76 -1.68 -23.50
CA LYS A 3 -2.92 -0.82 -22.64
C LYS A 3 -2.97 -1.24 -21.17
N LEU A 4 -4.11 -1.75 -20.73
CA LEU A 4 -4.25 -2.34 -19.40
C LEU A 4 -3.34 -3.56 -19.22
N ASN A 5 -3.32 -4.49 -20.17
CA ASN A 5 -2.43 -5.67 -20.07
C ASN A 5 -0.94 -5.27 -20.20
N GLU A 6 -0.61 -4.27 -21.01
CA GLU A 6 0.75 -3.70 -21.06
C GLU A 6 1.20 -3.14 -19.70
N PHE A 7 0.30 -2.44 -19.01
CA PHE A 7 0.52 -1.99 -17.64
C PHE A 7 0.68 -3.18 -16.68
N LEU A 8 -0.23 -4.16 -16.72
CA LEU A 8 -0.20 -5.32 -15.83
C LEU A 8 1.10 -6.13 -15.98
N SER A 9 1.58 -6.36 -17.21
CA SER A 9 2.88 -7.03 -17.45
C SER A 9 4.09 -6.30 -16.83
N ASN A 10 3.94 -5.04 -16.42
CA ASN A 10 4.96 -4.24 -15.74
C ASN A 10 4.73 -4.10 -14.22
N VAL A 11 3.71 -4.77 -13.67
CA VAL A 11 3.33 -4.75 -12.25
C VAL A 11 3.82 -6.00 -11.53
N ALA A 12 4.28 -5.81 -10.29
CA ALA A 12 4.33 -6.82 -9.25
C ALA A 12 3.37 -6.41 -8.13
N VAL A 13 2.50 -7.32 -7.70
CA VAL A 13 1.60 -7.11 -6.57
C VAL A 13 2.16 -7.87 -5.37
N LEU A 14 2.31 -7.22 -4.23
CA LEU A 14 2.93 -7.81 -3.06
C LEU A 14 2.15 -7.52 -1.78
N ASP A 15 2.42 -8.33 -0.77
CA ASP A 15 1.88 -8.24 0.57
C ASP A 15 2.84 -8.91 1.57
N THR A 16 2.85 -8.41 2.81
CA THR A 16 3.68 -8.92 3.90
C THR A 16 2.85 -9.18 5.15
N GLU A 17 3.14 -10.30 5.82
CA GLU A 17 2.70 -10.54 7.19
C GLU A 17 3.89 -10.36 8.14
N THR A 18 3.65 -9.80 9.32
CA THR A 18 4.72 -9.33 10.22
C THR A 18 4.44 -9.68 11.67
N THR A 19 5.47 -9.63 12.53
CA THR A 19 5.31 -9.78 13.98
C THR A 19 4.62 -8.59 14.65
N GLY A 20 4.47 -7.47 13.93
CA GLY A 20 3.92 -6.23 14.45
C GLY A 20 4.10 -5.08 13.46
N VAL A 21 3.97 -3.84 13.93
CA VAL A 21 3.93 -2.64 13.09
C VAL A 21 5.10 -1.69 13.33
N GLU A 22 6.02 -2.04 14.22
CA GLU A 22 7.17 -1.21 14.58
C GLU A 22 8.40 -1.55 13.73
N SER A 23 9.42 -0.71 13.74
CA SER A 23 10.61 -0.89 12.89
C SER A 23 11.50 -2.06 13.33
N GLU A 24 11.40 -2.50 14.59
CA GLU A 24 12.09 -3.70 15.06
C GLU A 24 11.41 -5.02 14.65
N ASP A 25 10.16 -4.97 14.19
CA ASP A 25 9.36 -6.14 13.86
C ASP A 25 9.87 -6.85 12.59
N ASP A 26 9.65 -8.17 12.56
CA ASP A 26 10.12 -9.05 11.49
C ASP A 26 9.02 -9.35 10.48
N ILE A 27 9.39 -9.41 9.20
CA ILE A 27 8.55 -10.01 8.15
C ILE A 27 8.57 -11.53 8.33
N ILE A 28 7.39 -12.14 8.42
CA ILE A 28 7.20 -13.58 8.63
C ILE A 28 6.55 -14.30 7.43
N GLU A 29 5.92 -13.58 6.51
CA GLU A 29 5.48 -14.08 5.22
C GLU A 29 5.61 -12.96 4.19
N PHE A 30 6.13 -13.28 3.02
CA PHE A 30 6.18 -12.36 1.88
C PHE A 30 5.55 -13.07 0.69
N SER A 31 4.61 -12.39 0.03
CA SER A 31 4.04 -12.85 -1.23
C SER A 31 4.20 -11.80 -2.31
N ILE A 32 4.49 -12.24 -3.53
CA ILE A 32 4.57 -11.40 -4.72
C ILE A 32 4.01 -12.15 -5.93
N SER A 33 3.12 -11.50 -6.68
CA SER A 33 2.55 -12.01 -7.93
C SER A 33 2.84 -11.11 -9.11
N TYR A 34 2.93 -11.74 -10.29
CA TYR A 34 3.25 -11.10 -11.55
C TYR A 34 2.10 -11.27 -12.55
N PRO A 35 1.06 -10.43 -12.48
CA PRO A 35 0.00 -10.47 -13.48
C PRO A 35 0.53 -10.05 -14.86
N HIS A 36 0.01 -10.67 -15.91
CA HIS A 36 0.27 -10.34 -17.31
C HIS A 36 -0.99 -9.86 -18.04
N THR A 37 -2.17 -10.25 -17.55
CA THR A 37 -3.46 -9.88 -18.14
C THR A 37 -4.49 -9.55 -17.07
N SER A 38 -5.66 -9.04 -17.45
CA SER A 38 -6.81 -8.81 -16.55
C SER A 38 -7.65 -10.04 -16.23
N HIS A 39 -7.28 -11.23 -16.73
CA HIS A 39 -8.11 -12.44 -16.65
C HIS A 39 -7.40 -13.63 -15.99
N GLU A 40 -6.30 -13.37 -15.28
CA GLU A 40 -5.60 -14.44 -14.56
C GLU A 40 -6.34 -14.81 -13.30
N ASN A 41 -6.35 -16.11 -13.02
CA ASN A 41 -6.84 -16.64 -11.78
C ASN A 41 -5.67 -16.91 -10.82
N ILE A 42 -6.00 -17.05 -9.55
CA ILE A 42 -5.06 -17.23 -8.45
C ILE A 42 -4.21 -18.51 -8.54
N ASP A 43 -4.64 -19.51 -9.31
CA ASP A 43 -3.93 -20.78 -9.48
C ASP A 43 -2.98 -20.74 -10.69
N THR A 44 -3.20 -19.83 -11.64
CA THR A 44 -2.37 -19.67 -12.84
C THR A 44 -1.43 -18.48 -12.79
N ILE A 45 -1.71 -17.49 -11.94
CA ILE A 45 -0.85 -16.31 -11.82
C ILE A 45 0.52 -16.73 -11.27
N ASP A 46 1.58 -16.25 -11.91
CA ASP A 46 2.94 -16.44 -11.41
C ASP A 46 3.04 -15.80 -10.02
N ASN A 47 3.39 -16.60 -9.00
CA ASN A 47 3.47 -16.16 -7.62
C ASN A 47 4.66 -16.80 -6.92
N TYR A 48 5.34 -16.00 -6.10
CA TYR A 48 6.29 -16.45 -5.10
C TYR A 48 5.74 -16.12 -3.72
N THR A 49 5.70 -17.09 -2.82
CA THR A 49 5.33 -16.90 -1.41
C THR A 49 6.27 -17.71 -0.55
N LEU A 50 6.85 -17.08 0.47
CA LEU A 50 7.70 -17.76 1.44
C LEU A 50 7.42 -17.25 2.85
N ARG A 51 7.45 -18.18 3.82
CA ARG A 51 7.39 -17.89 5.25
C ARG A 51 8.79 -17.88 5.85
N TYR A 52 8.97 -17.04 6.86
CA TYR A 52 10.23 -16.80 7.51
C TYR A 52 10.15 -16.99 9.01
N LYS A 53 11.25 -17.46 9.58
CA LYS A 53 11.43 -17.53 11.02
C LYS A 53 11.82 -16.14 11.56
N PRO A 54 11.02 -15.51 12.44
CA PRO A 54 11.35 -14.24 13.06
C PRO A 54 12.43 -14.38 14.15
N LEU A 55 13.00 -13.25 14.61
CA LEU A 55 13.96 -13.24 15.72
C LEU A 55 13.30 -13.38 17.09
N LYS A 56 12.05 -12.92 17.21
CA LYS A 56 11.21 -12.98 18.41
C LYS A 56 9.95 -13.78 18.11
N ASP A 57 9.34 -14.33 19.15
CA ASP A 57 8.05 -15.01 19.02
C ASP A 57 6.99 -14.05 18.43
N ILE A 58 6.11 -14.59 17.59
CA ILE A 58 5.01 -13.84 16.99
C ILE A 58 4.00 -13.50 18.11
N PRO A 59 3.71 -12.21 18.37
CA PRO A 59 2.72 -11.82 19.36
C PRO A 59 1.30 -12.36 19.03
N PRO A 60 0.46 -12.64 20.04
CA PRO A 60 -0.91 -13.05 19.83
C PRO A 60 -1.74 -12.06 18.99
N GLU A 61 -1.49 -10.76 19.14
CA GLU A 61 -2.19 -9.70 18.40
C GLU A 61 -1.92 -9.78 16.90
N ALA A 62 -0.67 -10.07 16.49
CA ALA A 62 -0.32 -10.29 15.09
C ALA A 62 -0.90 -11.62 14.59
N SER A 63 -0.73 -12.69 15.37
CA SER A 63 -1.26 -14.03 15.05
C SER A 63 -2.79 -14.02 14.86
N ALA A 64 -3.51 -13.17 15.59
CA ALA A 64 -4.97 -13.03 15.47
C ALA A 64 -5.42 -12.36 14.16
N VAL A 65 -4.51 -11.68 13.44
CA VAL A 65 -4.76 -11.09 12.13
C VAL A 65 -4.50 -12.11 11.04
N HIS A 66 -3.28 -12.64 10.97
CA HIS A 66 -2.80 -13.44 9.83
C HIS A 66 -2.81 -14.96 10.06
N PHE A 67 -3.15 -15.41 11.27
CA PHE A 67 -3.27 -16.83 11.62
C PHE A 67 -1.99 -17.66 11.39
N ILE A 68 -0.82 -17.07 11.64
CA ILE A 68 0.48 -17.76 11.60
C ILE A 68 1.04 -17.75 13.02
N SER A 69 1.36 -18.93 13.58
CA SER A 69 1.99 -19.01 14.90
C SER A 69 3.52 -19.12 14.80
N THR A 70 4.20 -18.88 15.92
CA THR A 70 5.66 -19.08 16.00
C THR A 70 6.06 -20.52 15.61
N GLU A 71 5.24 -21.50 15.97
CA GLU A 71 5.47 -22.91 15.63
C GLU A 71 5.35 -23.18 14.14
N ASP A 72 4.43 -22.51 13.43
CA ASP A 72 4.25 -22.66 11.98
C ASP A 72 5.50 -22.28 11.20
N VAL A 73 6.31 -21.35 11.73
CA VAL A 73 7.52 -20.82 11.07
C VAL A 73 8.82 -21.21 11.77
N ALA A 74 8.77 -22.05 12.80
CA ALA A 74 9.93 -22.38 13.64
C ALA A 74 11.10 -23.01 12.87
N ASN A 75 10.80 -23.70 11.77
CA ASN A 75 11.75 -24.39 10.89
C ASN A 75 11.98 -23.68 9.54
N CYS A 76 11.39 -22.50 9.33
CA CYS A 76 11.60 -21.69 8.14
C CYS A 76 12.99 -21.04 8.14
N VAL A 77 13.44 -20.60 6.96
CA VAL A 77 14.63 -19.73 6.82
C VAL A 77 14.34 -18.34 7.37
N GLY A 78 15.36 -17.53 7.64
CA GLY A 78 15.15 -16.13 8.02
C GLY A 78 14.88 -15.26 6.79
N TYR A 79 14.16 -14.14 6.96
CA TYR A 79 13.93 -13.16 5.88
C TYR A 79 15.24 -12.69 5.24
N LYS A 80 16.28 -12.49 6.06
CA LYS A 80 17.63 -12.11 5.62
C LYS A 80 18.25 -13.08 4.59
N ASP A 81 17.87 -14.36 4.64
CA ASP A 81 18.44 -15.41 3.80
C ASP A 81 17.81 -15.41 2.40
N ASP A 82 16.69 -14.70 2.21
CA ASP A 82 15.96 -14.58 0.94
C ASP A 82 16.13 -13.20 0.27
N LEU A 83 16.90 -12.27 0.86
CA LEU A 83 17.04 -10.90 0.37
C LEU A 83 17.55 -10.81 -1.08
N ASP A 84 18.53 -11.63 -1.47
CA ASP A 84 19.06 -11.64 -2.84
C ASP A 84 18.01 -12.10 -3.86
N ASN A 85 17.14 -13.04 -3.45
CA ASN A 85 16.03 -13.51 -4.28
C ASN A 85 14.93 -12.45 -4.35
N ILE A 86 14.60 -11.78 -3.24
CA ILE A 86 13.66 -10.65 -3.22
C ILE A 86 14.15 -9.53 -4.13
N ASP A 87 15.45 -9.20 -4.12
CA ASP A 87 16.02 -8.20 -5.03
C ASP A 87 15.84 -8.60 -6.51
N ALA A 88 16.02 -9.88 -6.85
CA ALA A 88 15.77 -10.39 -8.20
C ALA A 88 14.28 -10.34 -8.57
N LEU A 89 13.41 -10.74 -7.65
CA LEU A 89 11.95 -10.72 -7.80
C LEU A 89 11.42 -9.30 -8.03
N MET A 90 11.89 -8.33 -7.24
CA MET A 90 11.51 -6.92 -7.36
C MET A 90 12.10 -6.28 -8.63
N GLY A 91 13.32 -6.67 -9.03
CA GLY A 91 13.99 -6.18 -10.24
C GLY A 91 13.29 -6.53 -11.56
N CYS A 92 12.34 -7.47 -11.54
CA CYS A 92 11.66 -7.96 -12.74
C CYS A 92 10.49 -7.09 -13.22
N ARG A 93 10.05 -6.09 -12.45
CA ARG A 93 8.89 -5.24 -12.76
C ARG A 93 9.16 -3.77 -12.49
N LYS A 94 8.36 -2.90 -13.14
CA LYS A 94 8.51 -1.44 -13.05
C LYS A 94 7.73 -0.87 -11.86
N TYR A 95 6.56 -1.41 -11.57
CA TYR A 95 5.65 -0.91 -10.55
C TYR A 95 5.37 -1.97 -9.48
N PHE A 96 5.34 -1.55 -8.22
CA PHE A 96 5.01 -2.36 -7.06
C PHE A 96 3.66 -1.92 -6.50
N VAL A 97 2.77 -2.88 -6.31
CA VAL A 97 1.39 -2.61 -5.90
C VAL A 97 1.09 -3.36 -4.62
N GLY A 98 0.40 -2.71 -3.70
CA GLY A 98 -0.16 -3.34 -2.51
C GLY A 98 -1.37 -2.57 -2.02
N HIS A 99 -2.07 -3.14 -1.04
CA HIS A 99 -3.15 -2.44 -0.36
C HIS A 99 -2.62 -1.88 0.96
N ASN A 100 -2.56 -0.55 1.08
CA ASN A 100 -1.78 0.11 2.14
C ASN A 100 -0.26 -0.13 2.01
N VAL A 101 0.25 -0.21 0.77
CA VAL A 101 1.62 -0.63 0.42
C VAL A 101 2.76 0.16 1.08
N GLN A 102 2.46 1.35 1.61
CA GLN A 102 3.42 2.09 2.42
C GLN A 102 3.87 1.30 3.65
N PHE A 103 2.99 0.48 4.23
CA PHE A 103 3.31 -0.42 5.32
C PHE A 103 4.33 -1.48 4.88
N ASP A 104 4.01 -2.28 3.85
CA ASP A 104 4.88 -3.34 3.34
C ASP A 104 6.25 -2.80 2.95
N ARG A 105 6.26 -1.69 2.19
CA ARG A 105 7.49 -1.01 1.78
C ARG A 105 8.34 -0.59 2.99
N ARG A 106 7.72 -0.02 4.03
CA ARG A 106 8.44 0.39 5.24
C ARG A 106 9.00 -0.83 5.97
N MET A 107 8.23 -1.90 6.12
CA MET A 107 8.69 -3.14 6.74
C MET A 107 9.87 -3.74 5.98
N MET A 108 9.84 -3.71 4.64
CA MET A 108 10.96 -4.13 3.79
C MET A 108 12.20 -3.24 4.01
N VAL A 109 12.03 -1.90 4.05
CA VAL A 109 13.13 -0.96 4.32
C VAL A 109 13.76 -1.22 5.69
N ASP A 110 12.95 -1.35 6.73
CA ASP A 110 13.41 -1.54 8.11
C ASP A 110 14.14 -2.88 8.25
N ASN A 111 13.61 -3.96 7.66
CA ASN A 111 14.24 -5.28 7.68
C ASN A 111 15.53 -5.31 6.84
N GLU A 112 15.59 -4.66 5.68
CA GLU A 112 16.83 -4.53 4.92
C GLU A 112 17.89 -3.74 5.69
N TYR A 113 17.51 -2.60 6.28
CA TYR A 113 18.44 -1.83 7.09
C TYR A 113 18.96 -2.64 8.28
N LYS A 114 18.06 -3.36 8.98
CA LYS A 114 18.39 -4.28 10.08
C LYS A 114 19.37 -5.39 9.68
N TYR A 115 19.18 -6.00 8.51
CA TYR A 115 19.96 -7.19 8.12
C TYR A 115 21.21 -6.92 7.29
N ARG A 116 21.23 -5.84 6.50
CA ARG A 116 22.35 -5.52 5.60
C ARG A 116 22.84 -4.07 5.67
N ASN A 117 22.33 -3.26 6.60
CA ASN A 117 22.72 -1.85 6.81
C ASN A 117 22.73 -1.02 5.51
N SER A 118 21.83 -1.35 4.59
CA SER A 118 21.69 -0.74 3.27
C SER A 118 20.28 -1.00 2.74
N ILE A 119 19.78 -0.08 1.92
CA ILE A 119 18.41 -0.11 1.41
C ILE A 119 18.44 -0.18 -0.12
N SER A 120 17.64 -1.07 -0.69
CA SER A 120 17.52 -1.28 -2.13
C SER A 120 16.89 -0.05 -2.80
N GLN A 121 17.42 0.34 -3.96
CA GLN A 121 16.97 1.56 -4.64
C GLN A 121 15.49 1.52 -5.07
N TYR A 122 14.95 0.34 -5.37
CA TYR A 122 13.54 0.19 -5.73
C TYR A 122 12.61 0.47 -4.53
N LEU A 123 13.08 0.30 -3.29
CA LEU A 123 12.34 0.71 -2.12
C LEU A 123 12.36 2.23 -2.02
N LEU A 124 13.46 2.92 -2.33
CA LEU A 124 13.55 4.38 -2.17
C LEU A 124 12.76 5.17 -3.22
N ASP A 125 12.53 4.62 -4.41
CA ASP A 125 11.81 5.28 -5.50
C ASP A 125 10.28 5.17 -5.35
N GLU A 126 9.67 6.13 -4.66
CA GLU A 126 8.22 6.21 -4.45
C GLU A 126 7.39 6.25 -5.76
N ASN A 127 7.98 6.67 -6.88
CA ASN A 127 7.29 6.73 -8.18
C ASN A 127 7.11 5.35 -8.84
N LYS A 128 7.53 4.28 -8.15
CA LYS A 128 7.24 2.90 -8.52
C LYS A 128 6.11 2.28 -7.70
N TRP A 129 5.70 2.91 -6.61
CA TRP A 129 4.75 2.32 -5.66
C TRP A 129 3.33 2.82 -5.89
N ILE A 130 2.40 1.89 -6.07
CA ILE A 130 0.98 2.16 -6.28
C ILE A 130 0.19 1.54 -5.13
N CYS A 131 -0.53 2.38 -4.38
CA CYS A 131 -1.33 1.93 -3.25
C CYS A 131 -2.81 1.85 -3.63
N THR A 132 -3.39 0.66 -3.66
CA THR A 132 -4.82 0.49 -4.01
C THR A 132 -5.74 1.15 -3.00
N LEU A 133 -5.37 1.18 -1.71
CA LEU A 133 -6.09 1.94 -0.69
C LEU A 133 -6.08 3.45 -0.98
N ARG A 134 -4.95 4.00 -1.42
CA ARG A 134 -4.82 5.42 -1.75
C ARG A 134 -5.62 5.79 -3.01
N LEU A 135 -5.57 4.95 -4.05
CA LEU A 135 -6.42 5.07 -5.22
C LEU A 135 -7.92 5.04 -4.85
N ALA A 136 -8.31 4.10 -3.98
CA ALA A 136 -9.68 4.00 -3.51
C ALA A 136 -10.09 5.23 -2.69
N LYS A 137 -9.24 5.74 -1.80
CA LYS A 137 -9.49 6.99 -1.06
C LYS A 137 -9.71 8.16 -2.00
N LYS A 138 -8.90 8.31 -3.04
CA LYS A 138 -9.03 9.40 -4.03
C LYS A 138 -10.37 9.39 -4.76
N MET A 139 -10.89 8.20 -5.05
CA MET A 139 -12.11 8.07 -5.85
C MET A 139 -13.39 7.94 -5.00
N PHE A 140 -13.29 7.48 -3.75
CA PHE A 140 -14.46 7.04 -2.98
C PHE A 140 -14.51 7.52 -1.53
N ALA A 141 -13.51 8.26 -1.01
CA ALA A 141 -13.54 8.70 0.40
C ALA A 141 -14.75 9.58 0.74
N GLU A 142 -15.29 10.31 -0.23
CA GLU A 142 -16.47 11.17 -0.09
C GLU A 142 -17.76 10.49 -0.58
N ASP A 143 -17.67 9.24 -1.05
CA ASP A 143 -18.82 8.49 -1.55
C ASP A 143 -19.54 7.76 -0.40
N ILE A 144 -20.76 8.20 -0.09
CA ILE A 144 -21.60 7.66 0.99
C ILE A 144 -21.91 6.16 0.84
N GLU A 145 -21.79 5.63 -0.38
CA GLU A 145 -21.99 4.21 -0.71
C GLU A 145 -20.80 3.34 -0.29
N PHE A 146 -19.67 3.93 0.10
CA PHE A 146 -18.48 3.25 0.60
C PHE A 146 -18.38 3.41 2.12
N LYS A 147 -18.61 2.31 2.86
CA LYS A 147 -18.59 2.32 4.34
C LYS A 147 -17.19 2.23 4.94
N ASN A 148 -16.27 1.59 4.21
CA ASN A 148 -14.83 1.61 4.47
C ASN A 148 -14.12 1.32 3.15
N LEU A 149 -12.80 1.18 3.17
CA LEU A 149 -11.97 0.93 1.99
C LEU A 149 -10.97 -0.20 2.22
N THR A 150 -11.25 -1.13 3.14
CA THR A 150 -10.37 -2.30 3.34
C THR A 150 -10.36 -3.17 2.09
N LEU A 151 -9.29 -3.94 1.90
CA LEU A 151 -9.12 -4.80 0.73
C LEU A 151 -10.32 -5.74 0.52
N SER A 152 -10.67 -6.50 1.55
CA SER A 152 -11.81 -7.44 1.51
C SER A 152 -13.13 -6.72 1.26
N TYR A 153 -13.33 -5.51 1.81
CA TYR A 153 -14.53 -4.73 1.52
C TYR A 153 -14.60 -4.34 0.04
N LEU A 154 -13.52 -3.80 -0.52
CA LEU A 154 -13.46 -3.42 -1.94
C LEU A 154 -13.63 -4.62 -2.86
N TRP A 155 -13.02 -5.75 -2.51
CA TRP A 155 -13.19 -7.03 -3.19
C TRP A 155 -14.67 -7.42 -3.33
N TYR A 156 -15.44 -7.35 -2.24
CA TYR A 156 -16.89 -7.62 -2.29
C TYR A 156 -17.67 -6.50 -2.98
N LYS A 157 -17.34 -5.22 -2.72
CA LYS A 157 -18.03 -4.05 -3.26
C LYS A 157 -17.92 -3.99 -4.79
N PHE A 158 -16.77 -4.33 -5.36
CA PHE A 158 -16.56 -4.39 -6.80
C PHE A 158 -16.98 -5.73 -7.44
N GLY A 159 -17.35 -6.72 -6.63
CA GLY A 159 -17.83 -8.01 -7.12
C GLY A 159 -16.74 -8.94 -7.64
N CYS A 160 -15.48 -8.74 -7.24
CA CYS A 160 -14.33 -9.54 -7.67
C CYS A 160 -14.45 -11.02 -7.28
N TYR A 161 -15.20 -11.33 -6.22
CA TYR A 161 -15.45 -12.70 -5.75
C TYR A 161 -16.25 -13.58 -6.73
N ARG A 162 -16.97 -13.00 -7.68
CA ARG A 162 -17.98 -13.75 -8.48
C ARG A 162 -17.36 -14.80 -9.39
N ASP A 163 -16.15 -14.55 -9.88
CA ASP A 163 -15.45 -15.41 -10.82
C ASP A 163 -14.38 -16.28 -10.14
N VAL A 164 -14.38 -16.32 -8.79
CA VAL A 164 -13.45 -17.11 -7.98
C VAL A 164 -14.18 -18.29 -7.38
N HIS A 165 -13.85 -19.49 -7.85
CA HIS A 165 -14.54 -20.73 -7.47
C HIS A 165 -13.84 -21.52 -6.35
N ARG A 166 -12.89 -20.88 -5.65
CA ARG A 166 -12.24 -21.44 -4.45
C ARG A 166 -12.37 -20.50 -3.25
N PRO A 167 -12.30 -21.01 -2.01
CA PRO A 167 -12.17 -20.16 -0.83
C PRO A 167 -10.92 -19.27 -0.94
N VAL A 168 -11.08 -18.01 -0.55
CA VAL A 168 -10.00 -17.04 -0.38
C VAL A 168 -9.88 -16.75 1.11
N ASN A 169 -8.70 -16.94 1.67
CA ASN A 169 -8.38 -16.71 3.07
C ASN A 169 -7.83 -15.29 3.20
N ALA A 170 -8.65 -14.35 3.65
CA ALA A 170 -8.18 -13.00 3.96
C ALA A 170 -7.09 -13.06 5.05
N HIS A 171 -6.07 -12.21 4.94
CA HIS A 171 -4.87 -12.21 5.81
C HIS A 171 -3.98 -13.45 5.64
N ALA A 172 -4.01 -14.05 4.45
CA ALA A 172 -2.93 -14.90 3.97
C ALA A 172 -2.30 -14.18 2.78
N ALA A 173 -0.97 -13.97 2.81
CA ALA A 173 -0.34 -13.00 1.91
C ALA A 173 -0.61 -13.29 0.42
N LYS A 174 -0.61 -14.57 0.02
CA LYS A 174 -0.91 -14.97 -1.37
C LYS A 174 -2.32 -14.61 -1.81
N ASP A 175 -3.30 -14.84 -0.93
CA ASP A 175 -4.71 -14.60 -1.22
C ASP A 175 -4.99 -13.08 -1.21
N ASP A 176 -4.35 -12.32 -0.31
CA ASP A 176 -4.43 -10.86 -0.25
C ASP A 176 -3.75 -10.20 -1.47
N VAL A 177 -2.61 -10.70 -1.94
CA VAL A 177 -1.98 -10.28 -3.21
C VAL A 177 -2.94 -10.43 -4.39
N PHE A 178 -3.64 -11.56 -4.50
CA PHE A 178 -4.60 -11.77 -5.58
C PHE A 178 -5.82 -10.87 -5.46
N MET A 179 -6.35 -10.68 -4.24
CA MET A 179 -7.42 -9.72 -4.02
C MET A 179 -7.01 -8.30 -4.43
N CYS A 180 -5.79 -7.90 -4.05
CA CYS A 180 -5.22 -6.60 -4.39
C CYS A 180 -5.09 -6.42 -5.92
N TYR A 181 -4.65 -7.46 -6.63
CA TYR A 181 -4.58 -7.47 -8.10
C TYR A 181 -5.96 -7.25 -8.75
N GLN A 182 -7.00 -7.98 -8.33
CA GLN A 182 -8.35 -7.82 -8.88
C GLN A 182 -8.94 -6.44 -8.55
N VAL A 183 -8.70 -5.95 -7.33
CA VAL A 183 -9.11 -4.61 -6.92
C VAL A 183 -8.36 -3.54 -7.72
N LEU A 184 -7.06 -3.71 -7.99
CA LEU A 184 -6.29 -2.81 -8.86
C LEU A 184 -6.93 -2.68 -10.23
N ILE A 185 -7.29 -3.79 -10.88
CA ILE A 185 -7.93 -3.77 -12.21
C ILE A 185 -9.19 -2.89 -12.16
N LYS A 186 -10.07 -3.12 -11.17
CA LYS A 186 -11.32 -2.34 -11.03
C LYS A 186 -11.05 -0.87 -10.77
N LEU A 187 -10.06 -0.54 -9.96
CA LEU A 187 -9.67 0.85 -9.70
C LEU A 187 -9.15 1.54 -10.97
N VAL A 188 -8.35 0.86 -11.79
CA VAL A 188 -7.85 1.40 -13.06
C VAL A 188 -8.99 1.59 -14.06
N GLU A 189 -9.89 0.62 -14.20
CA GLU A 189 -11.08 0.72 -15.05
C GLU A 189 -11.94 1.93 -14.66
N ILE A 190 -12.25 2.07 -13.36
CA ILE A 190 -13.04 3.21 -12.86
C ILE A 190 -12.31 4.53 -13.05
N ALA A 191 -10.99 4.56 -12.86
CA ALA A 191 -10.19 5.78 -13.07
C ALA A 191 -10.21 6.22 -14.55
N ILE A 192 -10.21 5.26 -15.49
CA ILE A 192 -10.40 5.53 -16.92
C ILE A 192 -11.83 6.04 -17.18
N GLU A 193 -12.84 5.36 -16.67
CA GLU A 193 -14.26 5.72 -16.86
C GLU A 193 -14.57 7.13 -16.33
N ARG A 194 -13.93 7.54 -15.23
CA ARG A 194 -14.07 8.87 -14.62
C ARG A 194 -13.18 9.94 -15.26
N GLY A 195 -12.38 9.60 -16.27
CA GLY A 195 -11.49 10.52 -16.96
C GLY A 195 -10.26 10.97 -16.15
N HIS A 196 -9.88 10.21 -15.13
CA HIS A 196 -8.63 10.44 -14.41
C HIS A 196 -7.42 9.88 -15.16
N ILE A 197 -7.63 8.88 -16.02
CA ILE A 197 -6.58 8.17 -16.78
C ILE A 197 -7.02 8.07 -18.23
N GLU A 198 -6.14 8.50 -19.13
CA GLU A 198 -6.34 8.35 -20.57
C GLU A 198 -6.06 6.91 -21.00
N PRO A 199 -7.04 6.18 -21.56
CA PRO A 199 -6.95 4.74 -21.81
C PRO A 199 -5.90 4.36 -22.86
N ASN A 200 -5.54 5.30 -23.74
CA ASN A 200 -4.56 5.09 -24.81
C ASN A 200 -3.14 5.54 -24.44
N GLY A 201 -2.95 6.19 -23.28
CA GLY A 201 -1.66 6.64 -22.78
C GLY A 201 -0.85 5.55 -22.05
N ASP A 202 0.25 5.94 -21.40
CA ASP A 202 0.94 5.08 -20.44
C ASP A 202 0.09 5.01 -19.16
N ILE A 203 -0.65 3.91 -18.98
CA ILE A 203 -1.51 3.73 -17.81
C ILE A 203 -0.69 3.70 -16.51
N GLY A 204 0.52 3.11 -16.53
CA GLY A 204 1.34 2.97 -15.34
C GLY A 204 1.83 4.32 -14.82
N GLU A 205 2.36 5.17 -15.71
CA GLU A 205 2.80 6.52 -15.36
C GLU A 205 1.65 7.39 -14.84
N GLN A 206 0.49 7.32 -15.51
CA GLN A 206 -0.69 8.07 -15.10
C GLN A 206 -1.24 7.59 -13.75
N ILE A 207 -1.33 6.28 -13.52
CA ILE A 207 -1.84 5.72 -12.27
C ILE A 207 -0.91 6.03 -11.10
N VAL A 208 0.41 5.90 -11.26
CA VAL A 208 1.32 6.22 -10.15
C VAL A 208 1.31 7.72 -9.84
N THR A 209 1.22 8.57 -10.87
CA THR A 209 1.09 10.02 -10.70
C THR A 209 -0.23 10.37 -9.98
N PHE A 210 -1.34 9.80 -10.43
CA PHE A 210 -2.65 9.99 -9.82
C PHE A 210 -2.67 9.51 -8.37
N CYS A 211 -2.11 8.32 -8.12
CA CYS A 211 -1.93 7.75 -6.79
C CYS A 211 -1.12 8.70 -5.89
N ASN A 212 0.04 9.16 -6.32
CA ASN A 212 0.98 9.93 -5.49
C ASN A 212 0.66 11.42 -5.39
N THR A 213 -0.26 11.94 -6.19
CA THR A 213 -0.78 13.31 -6.02
C THR A 213 -1.30 13.48 -4.58
N PRO A 214 -0.91 14.54 -3.84
CA PRO A 214 -1.39 14.74 -2.47
C PRO A 214 -2.91 14.81 -2.36
N MET A 215 -3.43 14.35 -1.22
CA MET A 215 -4.83 14.44 -0.84
C MET A 215 -5.03 15.47 0.27
N ARG A 216 -6.21 16.09 0.34
CA ARG A 216 -6.56 16.93 1.49
C ARG A 216 -7.24 16.11 2.57
N TYR A 217 -6.80 16.27 3.80
CA TYR A 217 -7.57 15.86 4.96
C TYR A 217 -8.76 16.80 5.12
N GLN A 218 -9.96 16.22 5.29
CA GLN A 218 -11.17 17.00 5.57
C GLN A 218 -11.30 17.33 7.06
N PHE A 219 -10.73 16.49 7.92
CA PHE A 219 -10.76 16.63 9.37
C PHE A 219 -9.34 16.46 9.92
N MET A 220 -9.04 17.17 11.00
CA MET A 220 -7.75 17.09 11.70
C MET A 220 -7.55 15.68 12.27
N PRO A 221 -6.51 14.94 11.86
CA PRO A 221 -6.38 13.53 12.24
C PRO A 221 -5.85 13.31 13.67
N PHE A 222 -5.20 14.29 14.27
CA PHE A 222 -4.58 14.18 15.60
C PHE A 222 -4.48 15.51 16.35
N GLY A 223 -3.88 15.47 17.54
CA GLY A 223 -3.56 16.68 18.30
C GLY A 223 -4.77 17.35 18.93
N LYS A 224 -4.61 18.64 19.27
CA LYS A 224 -5.58 19.41 20.04
C LYS A 224 -6.95 19.52 19.37
N HIS A 225 -6.95 19.61 18.04
CA HIS A 225 -8.15 19.81 17.22
C HIS A 225 -8.63 18.52 16.55
N LYS A 226 -8.20 17.34 17.04
CA LYS A 226 -8.54 16.04 16.44
C LYS A 226 -10.05 15.89 16.21
N GLY A 227 -10.42 15.55 14.98
CA GLY A 227 -11.80 15.33 14.55
C GLY A 227 -12.55 16.59 14.13
N GLU A 228 -11.98 17.78 14.33
CA GLU A 228 -12.56 19.02 13.81
C GLU A 228 -12.35 19.12 12.29
N PRO A 229 -13.31 19.68 11.52
CA PRO A 229 -13.09 20.01 10.12
C PRO A 229 -11.83 20.86 9.95
N MET A 230 -11.00 20.55 8.95
CA MET A 230 -9.77 21.31 8.71
C MET A 230 -10.08 22.80 8.55
N SER A 231 -11.18 23.13 7.86
CA SER A 231 -11.70 24.48 7.65
C SER A 231 -11.98 25.27 8.95
N THR A 232 -12.23 24.61 10.08
CA THR A 232 -12.53 25.27 11.36
C THR A 232 -11.33 25.35 12.31
N VAL A 233 -10.24 24.64 12.03
CA VAL A 233 -9.02 24.67 12.85
C VAL A 233 -8.45 26.10 12.89
N PRO A 234 -8.12 26.69 14.06
CA PRO A 234 -7.65 28.07 14.14
C PRO A 234 -6.38 28.34 13.31
N LEU A 235 -6.33 29.49 12.61
CA LEU A 235 -5.21 29.85 11.73
C LEU A 235 -3.86 29.89 12.48
N ASN A 236 -3.83 30.43 13.70
CA ASN A 236 -2.63 30.44 14.52
C ASN A 236 -2.13 29.03 14.89
N TYR A 237 -3.03 28.04 14.96
CA TYR A 237 -2.66 26.64 15.17
C TYR A 237 -2.09 26.02 13.90
N ILE A 238 -2.67 26.33 12.73
CA ILE A 238 -2.14 25.92 11.42
C ILE A 238 -0.72 26.46 11.22
N GLU A 239 -0.49 27.76 11.46
CA GLU A 239 0.84 28.40 11.40
C GLU A 239 1.86 27.74 12.33
N TRP A 240 1.44 27.50 13.58
CA TRP A 240 2.29 26.84 14.57
C TRP A 240 2.67 25.43 14.13
N MET A 241 1.71 24.66 13.63
CA MET A 241 1.93 23.29 13.14
C MET A 241 2.92 23.27 11.97
N ILE A 242 2.72 24.10 10.94
CA ILE A 242 3.63 24.18 9.78
C ILE A 242 5.08 24.44 10.22
N THR A 243 5.27 25.26 11.26
CA THR A 243 6.60 25.68 11.70
C THR A 243 7.26 24.69 12.67
N ASN A 244 6.48 23.97 13.49
CA ASN A 244 7.00 23.24 14.66
C ASN A 244 6.74 21.73 14.63
N SER A 245 6.03 21.22 13.63
CA SER A 245 5.58 19.82 13.62
C SER A 245 6.44 18.95 12.71
N ASP A 246 7.13 17.97 13.30
CA ASP A 246 7.93 16.97 12.60
C ASP A 246 7.17 16.23 11.49
N ILE A 247 5.87 15.95 11.70
CA ILE A 247 5.02 15.27 10.69
C ILE A 247 4.78 16.12 9.43
N LEU A 248 5.03 17.43 9.49
CA LEU A 248 4.91 18.36 8.38
C LEU A 248 6.28 18.76 7.80
N ASP A 249 7.38 18.33 8.41
CA ASP A 249 8.72 18.63 7.93
C ASP A 249 9.08 17.69 6.79
N ALA A 250 9.23 18.21 5.58
CA ALA A 250 9.58 17.44 4.38
C ALA A 250 10.94 16.73 4.47
N SER A 251 11.82 17.13 5.40
CA SER A 251 13.09 16.45 5.67
C SER A 251 12.96 15.28 6.63
N ASN A 252 11.82 15.15 7.33
CA ASN A 252 11.57 14.06 8.27
C ASN A 252 11.15 12.79 7.50
N PRO A 253 11.76 11.62 7.78
CA PRO A 253 11.34 10.35 7.17
C PRO A 253 9.87 9.98 7.41
N ASN A 254 9.27 10.50 8.49
CA ASN A 254 7.88 10.27 8.86
C ASN A 254 6.94 11.41 8.41
N CYS A 255 7.38 12.26 7.48
CA CYS A 255 6.57 13.32 6.91
C CYS A 255 5.31 12.76 6.23
N ASP A 256 4.14 13.31 6.59
CA ASP A 256 2.90 13.03 5.87
C ASP A 256 2.67 14.14 4.82
N LYS A 257 2.96 13.80 3.56
CA LYS A 257 2.84 14.70 2.41
C LYS A 257 1.40 15.20 2.19
N ASP A 258 0.39 14.41 2.56
CA ASP A 258 -1.01 14.82 2.45
C ASP A 258 -1.33 15.86 3.52
N LEU A 259 -0.79 15.71 4.73
CA LEU A 259 -0.94 16.71 5.77
C LEU A 259 -0.21 18.00 5.44
N VAL A 260 1.03 17.93 4.95
CA VAL A 260 1.75 19.13 4.46
C VAL A 260 0.89 19.88 3.47
N TYR A 261 0.43 19.18 2.43
CA TYR A 261 -0.43 19.77 1.41
C TYR A 261 -1.73 20.35 2.00
N THR A 262 -2.36 19.67 2.95
CA THR A 262 -3.60 20.14 3.59
C THR A 262 -3.35 21.42 4.40
N PHE A 263 -2.31 21.46 5.22
CA PHE A 263 -2.01 22.62 6.07
C PHE A 263 -1.60 23.83 5.24
N GLU A 264 -0.77 23.64 4.22
CA GLU A 264 -0.40 24.70 3.27
C GLU A 264 -1.63 25.23 2.52
N TYR A 265 -2.51 24.35 2.06
CA TYR A 265 -3.76 24.74 1.40
C TYR A 265 -4.64 25.59 2.33
N GLU A 266 -4.86 25.15 3.57
CA GLU A 266 -5.69 25.88 4.53
C GLU A 266 -5.07 27.22 4.94
N TYR A 267 -3.74 27.30 5.08
CA TYR A 267 -3.04 28.54 5.35
C TYR A 267 -3.19 29.53 4.18
N ASN A 268 -2.87 29.09 2.95
CA ASN A 268 -2.90 29.93 1.76
C ASN A 268 -4.32 30.42 1.43
N THR A 269 -5.35 29.58 1.64
CA THR A 269 -6.74 29.95 1.34
C THR A 269 -7.31 30.98 2.32
N ARG A 270 -6.71 31.14 3.51
CA ARG A 270 -7.21 32.04 4.57
C ARG A 270 -6.40 33.32 4.75
N THR A 271 -5.20 33.35 4.16
CA THR A 271 -4.27 34.50 4.22
C THR A 271 -4.22 35.29 2.93
N ASN A 272 -4.71 34.72 1.82
CA ASN A 272 -4.99 35.43 0.57
C ASN A 272 -6.44 35.88 0.50
#